data_AF-A0AAD2MAZ1-F1
#
_entry.id   AF-A0AAD2MAZ1-F1
#
_cell.length_a   1.000
_cell.length_b   1.000
_cell.length_c   1.000
_cell.angle_alpha   90.00
_cell.angle_beta   90.00
_cell.angle_gamma   90.00
#
_symmetry.space_group_name_H-M   'P 1'
#
loop_
_entity.id
_entity.type
_entity.pdbx_description
1 polymer ?
#
loop_
_entity_poly.entity_id
_entity_poly.type
_entity_poly.pdbx_seq_one_letter_code
_entity_poly.pdbx_strand_id
1 'polypeptide(L)'
;MKRYIINRGIMVAVVIIYMYPLLGIIKKEKIFGDIGTPIIMVIAALIGTLSSVFLSEEKTKREYEKEKLEKDERYINNRKTFSYYLLIVLALTIPIVLIVLNLYGIEQISISSLTIIFLIFCFAYMIVLEIIRKKV
;
A
#
# COMPACT_ATOMS: atom_id res chain seq x y z
N MET A 1 -9.51 9.49 18.84
CA MET A 1 -9.58 10.59 17.83
C MET A 1 -8.21 11.14 17.44
N LYS A 2 -7.45 11.83 18.32
CA LYS A 2 -6.13 12.41 17.95
C LYS A 2 -5.15 11.42 17.29
N ARG A 3 -5.02 10.21 17.84
CA ARG A 3 -4.19 9.13 17.26
C ARG A 3 -4.60 8.71 15.84
N TYR A 4 -5.91 8.71 15.53
CA TYR A 4 -6.42 8.33 14.21
C TYR A 4 -6.14 9.37 13.14
N ILE A 5 -6.34 10.64 13.49
CA ILE A 5 -6.02 11.77 12.62
C ILE A 5 -4.51 11.76 12.29
N ILE A 6 -3.67 11.55 13.30
CA ILE A 6 -2.21 11.44 13.13
C ILE A 6 -1.85 10.23 12.26
N ASN A 7 -2.37 9.04 12.56
CA ASN A 7 -2.09 7.83 11.78
C ASN A 7 -2.51 7.97 10.32
N ARG A 8 -3.65 8.62 10.05
CA ARG A 8 -4.16 8.88 8.71
C ARG A 8 -3.26 9.86 7.95
N GLY A 9 -2.84 10.96 8.61
CA GLY A 9 -1.86 11.88 8.06
C GLY A 9 -0.55 11.17 7.72
N ILE A 10 -0.01 10.37 8.64
CA ILE A 10 1.20 9.57 8.40
C ILE A 10 1.00 8.64 7.19
N MET A 11 -0.13 7.92 7.12
CA MET A 11 -0.42 7.01 6.02
C MET A 11 -0.43 7.74 4.66
N VAL A 12 -1.09 8.90 4.58
CA VAL A 12 -1.15 9.70 3.34
C VAL A 12 0.24 10.22 2.96
N ALA A 13 1.02 10.72 3.91
CA ALA A 13 2.39 11.16 3.66
C ALA A 13 3.26 10.01 3.13
N VAL A 14 3.20 8.85 3.79
CA VAL A 14 3.92 7.65 3.35
C VAL A 14 3.51 7.26 1.93
N VAL A 15 2.21 7.18 1.64
CA VAL A 15 1.74 6.84 0.28
C VAL A 15 2.29 7.82 -0.75
N ILE A 16 2.26 9.13 -0.50
CA ILE A 16 2.75 10.13 -1.45
C ILE A 16 4.27 10.02 -1.65
N ILE A 17 5.02 9.86 -0.55
CA ILE A 17 6.48 9.75 -0.59
C ILE A 17 6.94 8.50 -1.34
N TYR A 18 6.25 7.37 -1.17
CA TYR A 18 6.61 6.12 -1.86
C TYR A 18 6.07 6.05 -3.29
N MET A 19 4.88 6.59 -3.55
CA MET A 19 4.26 6.47 -4.87
C MET A 19 5.01 7.29 -5.93
N TYR A 20 5.59 8.43 -5.56
CA TYR A 20 6.30 9.29 -6.49
C TYR A 20 7.54 8.60 -7.12
N PRO A 21 8.48 8.01 -6.35
CA PRO A 21 9.54 7.16 -6.87
C PRO A 21 9.05 5.99 -7.72
N LEU A 22 7.99 5.29 -7.28
CA LEU A 22 7.46 4.12 -7.98
C LEU A 22 6.90 4.49 -9.37
N LEU A 23 6.26 5.65 -9.49
CA LEU A 23 5.82 6.18 -10.78
C LEU A 23 6.98 6.57 -11.69
N GLY A 24 8.06 7.15 -11.14
CA GLY A 24 9.28 7.45 -11.88
C GLY A 24 9.91 6.18 -12.47
N ILE A 25 9.97 5.10 -11.67
CA ILE A 25 10.44 3.78 -12.12
C ILE A 25 9.57 3.23 -13.27
N ILE A 26 8.25 3.34 -13.16
CA ILE A 26 7.32 2.87 -14.21
C ILE A 26 7.56 3.62 -15.53
N LYS A 27 7.70 4.95 -15.46
CA LYS A 27 7.92 5.81 -16.62
C LYS A 27 9.34 5.76 -17.17
N LYS A 28 10.26 5.02 -16.53
CA LYS A 28 11.70 4.99 -16.84
C LYS A 28 12.35 6.39 -16.77
N GLU A 29 11.80 7.27 -15.94
CA GLU A 29 12.33 8.60 -15.66
C GLU A 29 13.30 8.54 -14.47
N LYS A 30 14.07 9.61 -14.26
CA LYS A 30 14.90 9.72 -13.04
C LYS A 30 13.98 9.73 -11.82
N ILE A 31 14.26 8.86 -10.84
CA ILE A 31 13.48 8.70 -9.61
C ILE A 31 13.40 10.02 -8.82
N PHE A 32 14.53 10.73 -8.78
CA PHE A 32 14.64 12.09 -8.32
C PHE A 32 15.24 12.88 -9.48
N GLY A 33 14.51 13.88 -9.97
CA GLY A 33 15.00 14.83 -10.96
C GLY A 33 15.96 15.83 -10.31
N ASP A 34 15.73 17.13 -10.50
CA ASP A 34 16.43 18.18 -9.76
C ASP A 34 15.92 18.31 -8.32
N ILE A 35 16.61 19.11 -7.50
CA ILE A 35 16.24 19.46 -6.11
C ILE A 35 14.77 19.88 -5.97
N GLY A 36 14.17 20.44 -7.03
CA GLY A 36 12.74 20.78 -7.07
C GLY A 36 11.80 19.58 -6.93
N THR A 37 12.18 18.38 -7.38
CA THR A 37 11.31 17.19 -7.32
C THR A 37 11.06 16.68 -5.88
N PRO A 38 12.08 16.52 -5.00
CA PRO A 38 11.86 16.32 -3.57
C PRO A 38 11.01 17.41 -2.91
N ILE A 39 11.21 18.68 -3.28
CA ILE A 39 10.46 19.81 -2.70
C ILE A 39 8.97 19.70 -3.06
N ILE A 40 8.65 19.45 -4.33
CA ILE A 40 7.27 19.25 -4.79
C ILE A 40 6.62 18.05 -4.08
N MET A 41 7.36 16.96 -3.89
CA MET A 41 6.88 15.78 -3.17
C MET A 41 6.55 16.10 -1.71
N VAL A 42 7.40 16.84 -1.00
CA VAL A 42 7.15 17.27 0.39
C VAL A 42 5.94 18.20 0.46
N ILE A 43 5.81 19.15 -0.47
CA ILE A 43 4.65 20.04 -0.56
C ILE A 43 3.37 19.23 -0.81
N ALA A 44 3.40 18.28 -1.75
CA ALA A 44 2.26 17.40 -2.04
C ALA A 44 1.88 16.55 -0.82
N ALA A 45 2.85 16.04 -0.06
CA ALA A 45 2.60 15.31 1.18
C ALA A 45 1.95 16.21 2.24
N LEU A 46 2.42 17.45 2.41
CA LEU A 46 1.83 18.42 3.33
C LEU A 46 0.38 18.77 2.94
N ILE A 47 0.14 19.06 1.66
CA ILE A 47 -1.21 19.35 1.17
C ILE A 47 -2.12 18.13 1.34
N GLY A 48 -1.68 16.96 0.88
CA GLY A 48 -2.46 15.72 0.96
C GLY A 48 -2.82 15.32 2.39
N THR A 49 -1.89 15.51 3.33
CA THR A 49 -2.16 15.26 4.76
C THR A 49 -3.16 16.25 5.32
N LEU A 50 -3.00 17.55 5.08
CA LEU A 50 -3.96 18.58 5.50
C LEU A 50 -5.35 18.31 4.93
N SER A 51 -5.46 18.10 3.61
CA SER A 51 -6.73 17.80 2.93
C SER A 51 -7.39 16.54 3.49
N SER A 52 -6.62 15.47 3.73
CA SER A 52 -7.14 14.24 4.33
C SER A 52 -7.67 14.48 5.74
N VAL A 53 -7.04 15.33 6.55
CA VAL A 53 -7.48 15.62 7.91
C VAL A 53 -8.79 16.42 7.90
N PHE A 54 -8.87 17.47 7.08
CA PHE A 54 -10.05 18.35 7.04
C PHE A 54 -11.27 17.72 6.34
N LEU A 55 -11.07 17.01 5.22
CA LEU A 55 -12.20 16.48 4.43
C LEU A 55 -12.75 15.15 4.96
N SER A 56 -12.08 14.51 5.92
CA SER A 56 -12.47 13.19 6.42
C SER A 56 -12.90 13.18 7.88
N GLU A 57 -13.16 14.33 8.49
CA GLU A 57 -13.44 14.41 9.93
C GLU A 57 -14.64 13.53 10.33
N GLU A 58 -15.74 13.55 9.56
CA GLU A 58 -16.88 12.64 9.76
C GLU A 58 -16.53 11.17 9.52
N LYS A 59 -15.76 10.85 8.47
CA LYS A 59 -15.33 9.47 8.20
C LYS A 59 -14.43 8.95 9.32
N THR A 60 -13.53 9.77 9.82
CA THR A 60 -12.60 9.46 10.91
C THR A 60 -13.34 9.28 12.22
N LYS A 61 -14.43 10.03 12.45
CA LYS A 61 -15.30 9.86 13.61
C LYS A 61 -16.09 8.55 13.54
N ARG A 62 -16.63 8.20 12.36
CA ARG A 62 -17.27 6.89 12.11
C ARG A 62 -16.27 5.73 12.22
N GLU A 63 -15.06 5.88 11.69
CA GLU A 63 -13.98 4.90 11.84
C GLU A 63 -13.60 4.72 13.31
N TYR A 64 -13.46 5.81 14.07
CA TYR A 64 -13.18 5.75 15.51
C TYR A 64 -14.28 5.05 16.31
N GLU A 65 -15.56 5.32 16.01
CA GLU A 65 -16.69 4.66 16.66
C GLU A 65 -16.82 3.19 16.24
N LYS A 66 -16.58 2.88 14.96
CA LYS A 66 -16.47 1.51 14.46
C LYS A 66 -15.33 0.77 15.11
N GLU A 67 -14.14 1.36 15.25
CA GLU A 67 -12.99 0.68 15.84
C GLU A 67 -13.12 0.47 17.35
N LYS A 68 -13.90 1.34 18.02
CA LYS A 68 -14.31 1.16 19.41
C LYS A 68 -15.28 -0.01 19.58
N LEU A 69 -16.07 -0.33 18.54
CA LEU A 69 -16.91 -1.53 18.45
C LEU A 69 -16.15 -2.76 17.90
N GLU A 70 -15.19 -2.56 16.97
CA GLU A 70 -14.37 -3.57 16.26
C GLU A 70 -13.17 -4.06 17.10
N LYS A 71 -13.28 -4.09 18.44
CA LYS A 71 -12.52 -5.04 19.27
C LYS A 71 -12.98 -6.50 19.03
N ASP A 72 -13.48 -6.79 17.84
CA ASP A 72 -13.89 -8.12 17.42
C ASP A 72 -12.59 -8.88 17.10
N GLU A 73 -12.10 -9.64 18.08
CA GLU A 73 -10.90 -10.47 17.96
C GLU A 73 -10.92 -11.31 16.68
N ARG A 74 -12.11 -11.65 16.17
CA ARG A 74 -12.34 -12.31 14.89
C ARG A 74 -11.77 -11.56 13.69
N TYR A 75 -11.93 -10.24 13.58
CA TYR A 75 -11.35 -9.48 12.46
C TYR A 75 -9.83 -9.47 12.52
N ILE A 76 -9.26 -9.22 13.71
CA ILE A 76 -7.81 -9.24 13.93
C ILE A 76 -7.24 -10.62 13.60
N ASN A 77 -7.91 -11.68 14.05
CA ASN A 77 -7.47 -13.05 13.82
C ASN A 77 -7.60 -13.46 12.35
N ASN A 78 -8.71 -13.11 11.68
CA ASN A 78 -8.91 -13.39 10.26
C ASN A 78 -7.89 -12.67 9.39
N ARG A 79 -7.58 -11.40 9.69
CA ARG A 79 -6.54 -10.64 8.99
C ARG A 79 -5.17 -11.29 9.17
N LYS A 80 -4.78 -11.63 10.40
CA LYS A 80 -3.50 -12.30 10.69
C LYS A 80 -3.40 -13.64 9.95
N THR A 81 -4.46 -14.42 10.00
CA THR A 81 -4.55 -15.74 9.35
C THR A 81 -4.41 -15.60 7.83
N PHE A 82 -5.13 -14.65 7.23
CA PHE A 82 -5.01 -14.37 5.80
C PHE A 82 -3.59 -13.94 5.42
N SER A 83 -3.01 -12.98 6.12
CA SER A 83 -1.64 -12.51 5.86
C SER A 83 -0.61 -13.65 5.98
N TYR A 84 -0.79 -14.56 6.94
CA TYR A 84 0.08 -15.72 7.12
C TYR A 84 -0.01 -16.69 5.94
N TYR A 85 -1.22 -17.09 5.54
CA TYR A 85 -1.39 -18.00 4.39
C TYR A 85 -0.97 -17.35 3.07
N LEU A 86 -1.19 -16.04 2.91
CA LEU A 86 -0.71 -15.30 1.74
C LEU A 86 0.82 -15.39 1.61
N LEU A 87 1.55 -15.23 2.72
CA LEU A 87 3.00 -15.37 2.73
C LEU A 87 3.45 -16.78 2.34
N ILE A 88 2.75 -17.83 2.83
CA ILE A 88 3.04 -19.21 2.45
C ILE A 88 2.81 -19.40 0.95
N VAL A 89 1.68 -18.94 0.42
CA VAL A 89 1.37 -19.05 -1.02
C VAL A 89 2.43 -18.31 -1.85
N LEU A 90 2.87 -17.13 -1.45
CA LEU A 90 3.95 -16.41 -2.12
C LEU A 90 5.27 -17.18 -2.07
N ALA A 91 5.65 -17.72 -0.92
CA ALA A 91 6.88 -18.50 -0.76
C ALA A 91 6.89 -19.75 -1.65
N LEU A 92 5.73 -20.36 -1.90
CA LEU A 92 5.58 -21.51 -2.79
C LEU A 92 5.52 -21.11 -4.28
N THR A 93 4.85 -20.01 -4.60
CA THR A 93 4.62 -19.58 -6.00
C THR A 93 5.82 -18.87 -6.60
N ILE A 94 6.57 -18.07 -5.85
CA ILE A 94 7.74 -17.34 -6.36
C ILE A 94 8.76 -18.29 -7.00
N PRO A 95 9.20 -19.39 -6.35
CA PRO A 95 10.13 -20.34 -6.97
C PRO A 95 9.60 -20.94 -8.27
N ILE A 96 8.31 -21.29 -8.33
CA ILE A 96 7.68 -21.84 -9.53
C ILE A 96 7.72 -20.82 -10.67
N VAL A 97 7.36 -19.56 -10.39
CA VAL A 97 7.42 -18.47 -11.38
C VAL A 97 8.85 -18.27 -11.88
N LEU A 98 9.85 -18.28 -10.99
CA LEU A 98 11.25 -18.14 -11.38
C LEU A 98 11.75 -19.28 -12.28
N ILE A 99 11.37 -20.53 -11.97
CA ILE A 99 11.68 -21.69 -12.82
C ILE A 99 11.07 -21.52 -14.21
N VAL A 100 9.79 -21.12 -14.27
CA VAL A 100 9.10 -20.91 -15.54
C VAL A 100 9.79 -19.81 -16.36
N LEU A 101 10.13 -18.67 -15.75
CA LEU A 101 10.83 -17.58 -16.44
C LEU A 101 12.18 -18.03 -17.00
N ASN A 102 12.93 -18.85 -16.25
CA ASN A 102 14.18 -19.42 -16.72
C ASN A 102 13.99 -20.36 -17.93
N LEU A 103 12.95 -21.20 -17.92
CA LEU A 103 12.63 -22.09 -19.05
C LEU A 103 12.27 -21.31 -20.33
N TYR A 104 11.74 -20.09 -20.21
CA TYR A 104 11.48 -19.19 -21.34
C TYR A 104 12.70 -18.36 -21.77
N GLY A 105 13.87 -18.57 -21.15
CA GLY A 105 15.10 -17.83 -21.46
C GLY A 105 15.09 -16.38 -20.95
N ILE A 106 14.22 -16.04 -20.00
CA ILE A 106 14.16 -14.69 -19.41
C ILE A 106 15.19 -14.63 -18.28
N GLU A 107 16.36 -14.08 -18.58
CA GLU A 107 17.44 -13.92 -17.61
C GLU A 107 17.31 -12.63 -16.76
N GLN A 108 16.68 -11.58 -17.32
CA GLN A 108 16.57 -10.28 -16.68
C GLN A 108 15.13 -9.76 -16.69
N ILE A 109 14.64 -9.37 -15.51
CA ILE A 109 13.34 -8.71 -15.36
C ILE A 109 13.59 -7.22 -15.17
N SER A 110 12.89 -6.40 -15.96
CA SER A 110 12.99 -4.94 -15.79
C SER A 110 12.42 -4.51 -14.43
N ILE A 111 13.09 -3.54 -13.78
CA ILE A 111 12.63 -2.99 -12.50
C ILE A 111 11.22 -2.39 -12.65
N SER A 112 10.91 -1.76 -13.79
CA SER A 112 9.58 -1.24 -14.11
C SER A 112 8.49 -2.33 -14.07
N SER A 113 8.75 -3.49 -14.71
CA SER A 113 7.83 -4.64 -14.67
C SER A 113 7.62 -5.14 -13.24
N LEU A 114 8.69 -5.22 -12.44
CA LEU A 114 8.62 -5.66 -11.05
C LEU A 114 7.83 -4.68 -10.19
N THR A 115 7.99 -3.37 -10.41
CA THR A 115 7.22 -2.32 -9.73
C THR A 115 5.74 -2.38 -10.07
N ILE A 116 5.37 -2.63 -11.33
CA ILE A 116 3.97 -2.78 -11.73
C ILE A 116 3.33 -3.99 -11.03
N ILE A 117 4.01 -5.14 -11.05
CA ILE A 117 3.53 -6.36 -10.38
C ILE A 117 3.36 -6.10 -8.87
N PHE A 118 4.32 -5.42 -8.24
CA PHE A 118 4.24 -5.06 -6.82
C PHE A 118 3.03 -4.16 -6.50
N LEU A 119 2.74 -3.16 -7.34
CA LEU A 119 1.57 -2.29 -7.14
C LEU A 119 0.26 -3.06 -7.30
N ILE A 120 0.14 -3.89 -8.34
CA ILE A 120 -1.03 -4.76 -8.54
C ILE A 120 -1.24 -5.64 -7.32
N PHE A 121 -0.17 -6.24 -6.79
CA PHE A 121 -0.22 -7.06 -5.60
C PHE A 121 -0.67 -6.27 -4.36
N CYS A 122 -0.14 -5.06 -4.15
CA CYS A 122 -0.56 -4.18 -3.05
C CYS A 122 -2.05 -3.83 -3.13
N PHE A 123 -2.55 -3.47 -4.31
CA PHE A 123 -3.97 -3.17 -4.51
C PHE A 123 -4.86 -4.40 -4.28
N ALA A 124 -4.49 -5.55 -4.84
CA ALA A 124 -5.21 -6.80 -4.62
C ALA A 124 -5.27 -7.16 -3.12
N TYR A 125 -4.15 -7.02 -2.41
CA TYR A 125 -4.09 -7.23 -0.96
C TYR A 125 -5.04 -6.31 -0.19
N MET A 126 -5.05 -5.01 -0.51
CA MET A 126 -5.96 -4.07 0.14
C MET A 126 -7.43 -4.38 -0.13
N ILE A 127 -7.78 -4.78 -1.37
CA ILE A 127 -9.15 -5.18 -1.73
C ILE A 127 -9.58 -6.39 -0.90
N VAL A 128 -8.74 -7.42 -0.79
CA VAL A 128 -9.07 -8.62 -0.02
C VAL A 128 -9.22 -8.30 1.46
N LEU A 129 -8.36 -7.44 2.02
CA LEU A 129 -8.52 -6.99 3.41
C LEU A 129 -9.83 -6.24 3.64
N GLU A 130 -10.25 -5.39 2.71
CA GLU A 130 -11.52 -4.66 2.80
C GLU A 130 -12.73 -5.63 2.72
N ILE A 131 -12.63 -6.68 1.90
CA ILE A 131 -13.64 -7.74 1.83
C ILE A 131 -13.70 -8.52 3.16
N ILE A 132 -12.54 -8.89 3.73
CA ILE A 132 -12.48 -9.57 5.03
C ILE A 132 -13.10 -8.68 6.11
N ARG A 133 -12.83 -7.36 6.08
CA ARG A 133 -13.41 -6.40 7.02
C ARG A 133 -14.93 -6.34 6.92
N LYS A 134 -15.49 -6.28 5.71
CA LYS A 134 -16.95 -6.19 5.51
C LYS A 134 -17.70 -7.48 5.86
N LYS A 135 -17.00 -8.61 5.94
CA LYS A 135 -17.59 -9.93 6.18
C LYS A 135 -17.68 -10.28 7.67
N VAL A 136 -16.89 -9.62 8.52
CA VAL A 136 -16.92 -9.75 9.99
C VAL A 136 -17.87 -8.71 10.55
#